data_AF-A0A2S5RD65-F1
#
_entry.id   AF-A0A2S5RD65-F1
#
_cell.length_a   1.000
_cell.length_b   1.000
_cell.length_c   1.000
_cell.angle_alpha   90.00
_cell.angle_beta   90.00
_cell.angle_gamma   90.00
#
_symmetry.space_group_name_H-M   'P 1'
#
loop_
_entity.id
_entity.type
_entity.pdbx_description
1 polymer ?
#
loop_
_entity_poly.entity_id
_entity_poly.type
_entity_poly.pdbx_seq_one_letter_code
_entity_poly.pdbx_strand_id
1 'polypeptide(L)'
;MARTALSKDKGPGILKKEGGNASGLKATGKQRQEKKAGTQDMTPQEQKAYFERYKDNPVPVGEYQRKEINKIVEKRAQETGLKHEQHHVWPVAQSDEILKVTGRKYKNNAVIPLPERLHQAQGRKLMHKRNETLKPQNPRESLLQGVQDTRQGLLDAGCDRTKTNEACLEALKKIKADNPEGFSGKIPPKP
;
A
#
# COMPACT_ATOMS: atom_id res chain seq x y z
N MET A 1 -69.75 14.39 -16.33
CA MET A 1 -70.12 15.63 -15.60
C MET A 1 -68.84 16.45 -15.47
N ALA A 2 -68.68 17.60 -16.15
CA ALA A 2 -69.04 18.95 -15.69
C ALA A 2 -68.56 19.24 -14.26
N ARG A 3 -67.94 20.35 -13.84
CA ARG A 3 -67.60 21.67 -14.41
C ARG A 3 -66.91 22.43 -13.24
N THR A 4 -65.92 23.27 -13.53
CA THR A 4 -65.79 24.65 -12.97
C THR A 4 -65.51 24.78 -11.44
N ALA A 5 -64.31 25.15 -10.98
CA ALA A 5 -63.61 26.44 -11.02
C ALA A 5 -64.04 27.48 -9.96
N LEU A 6 -63.01 28.11 -9.37
CA LEU A 6 -62.90 29.50 -8.87
C LEU A 6 -63.84 29.91 -7.73
N SER A 7 -63.29 30.39 -6.60
CA SER A 7 -63.05 31.81 -6.26
C SER A 7 -63.47 31.96 -4.77
N LYS A 8 -63.05 32.88 -3.91
CA LYS A 8 -62.52 34.25 -3.96
C LYS A 8 -62.21 34.64 -2.49
N ASP A 9 -61.09 35.32 -2.20
CA ASP A 9 -61.06 36.74 -1.73
C ASP A 9 -61.55 36.93 -0.25
N LYS A 10 -60.88 37.58 0.71
CA LYS A 10 -60.07 38.83 0.72
C LYS A 10 -59.17 38.87 1.97
N GLY A 11 -57.99 39.50 1.84
CA GLY A 11 -57.07 39.90 2.94
C GLY A 11 -57.57 41.12 3.75
N PRO A 12 -56.72 42.04 4.26
CA PRO A 12 -55.26 42.17 4.10
C PRO A 12 -54.47 42.49 5.41
N GLY A 13 -53.14 42.39 5.33
CA GLY A 13 -52.20 42.86 6.35
C GLY A 13 -50.76 42.80 5.82
N ILE A 14 -50.46 43.66 4.85
CA ILE A 14 -49.13 43.84 4.24
C ILE A 14 -48.23 44.63 5.19
N LEU A 15 -46.94 44.26 5.30
CA LEU A 15 -45.74 45.12 5.14
C LEU A 15 -44.49 44.21 5.28
N LYS A 16 -43.85 43.82 4.16
CA LYS A 16 -42.59 44.40 3.58
C LYS A 16 -41.36 44.13 4.48
N LYS A 17 -40.20 43.64 4.02
CA LYS A 17 -39.59 43.58 2.68
C LYS A 17 -38.29 42.73 2.76
N GLU A 18 -37.96 42.08 1.63
CA GLU A 18 -36.64 41.90 0.98
C GLU A 18 -35.47 41.32 1.81
N GLY A 19 -34.71 40.31 1.37
CA GLY A 19 -34.63 39.52 0.14
C GLY A 19 -34.06 38.15 0.53
N GLY A 20 -33.92 37.14 -0.31
CA GLY A 20 -33.93 36.98 -1.75
C GLY A 20 -33.33 35.58 -1.95
N ASN A 21 -34.00 34.77 -2.79
CA ASN A 21 -33.56 33.59 -3.54
C ASN A 21 -32.18 32.97 -3.20
N ALA A 22 -31.97 31.67 -3.23
CA ALA A 22 -32.76 30.49 -3.54
C ALA A 22 -31.78 29.32 -3.34
N SER A 23 -32.34 28.10 -3.29
CA SER A 23 -31.73 26.89 -3.84
C SER A 23 -30.32 26.47 -3.38
N GLY A 24 -30.23 25.25 -2.86
CA GLY A 24 -29.04 24.45 -3.11
C GLY A 24 -28.65 23.55 -1.97
N LEU A 25 -29.08 22.29 -2.08
CA LEU A 25 -28.25 21.11 -1.91
C LEU A 25 -27.09 21.26 -0.91
N LYS A 26 -27.26 20.60 0.25
CA LYS A 26 -26.17 20.25 1.18
C LYS A 26 -25.00 19.67 0.38
N ALA A 27 -23.99 20.49 0.12
CA ALA A 27 -22.70 20.05 -0.38
C ALA A 27 -22.06 19.19 0.70
N THR A 28 -21.96 17.89 0.42
CA THR A 28 -21.10 16.97 1.14
C THR A 28 -19.69 17.55 1.16
N GLY A 29 -19.19 17.82 2.36
CA GLY A 29 -17.84 18.35 2.55
C GLY A 29 -16.82 17.40 1.95
N LYS A 30 -16.31 17.72 0.76
CA LYS A 30 -15.00 17.25 0.32
C LYS A 30 -14.00 17.85 1.28
N GLN A 31 -13.58 17.08 2.28
CA GLN A 31 -12.34 17.32 2.99
C GLN A 31 -11.22 17.30 1.94
N ARG A 32 -10.85 18.49 1.48
CA ARG A 32 -9.67 18.71 0.68
C ARG A 32 -8.49 18.50 1.63
N GLN A 33 -7.99 17.26 1.69
CA GLN A 33 -6.69 17.01 2.31
C GLN A 33 -5.66 17.86 1.57
N GLU A 34 -5.13 18.85 2.27
CA GLU A 34 -3.99 19.65 1.84
C GLU A 34 -2.83 18.68 1.60
N LYS A 35 -2.49 18.45 0.33
CA LYS A 35 -1.30 17.72 -0.07
C LYS A 35 -0.09 18.54 0.38
N LYS A 36 0.62 18.08 1.41
CA LYS A 36 1.96 18.58 1.72
C LYS A 36 2.81 18.45 0.46
N ALA A 37 3.31 19.57 -0.05
CA ALA A 37 4.29 19.61 -1.13
C ALA A 37 5.59 18.96 -0.62
N GLY A 38 5.93 17.78 -1.13
CA GLY A 38 7.15 17.08 -0.74
C GLY A 38 7.41 15.77 -1.47
N THR A 39 6.39 14.95 -1.74
CA THR A 39 6.55 13.69 -2.47
C THR A 39 5.24 13.32 -3.15
N GLN A 40 5.10 13.66 -4.43
CA GLN A 40 3.99 13.15 -5.22
C GLN A 40 4.23 11.67 -5.49
N ASP A 41 3.34 10.76 -5.08
CA ASP A 41 3.45 9.34 -5.41
C ASP A 41 3.58 9.12 -6.92
N MET A 42 4.22 8.02 -7.36
CA MET A 42 4.22 7.67 -8.78
C MET A 42 2.78 7.36 -9.23
N THR A 43 2.38 7.91 -10.36
CA THR A 43 1.14 7.55 -11.05
C THR A 43 1.20 6.08 -11.51
N PRO A 44 0.06 5.41 -11.71
CA PRO A 44 0.04 4.04 -12.24
C PRO A 44 0.82 3.87 -13.55
N GLN A 45 0.81 4.90 -14.40
CA GLN A 45 1.56 4.93 -15.66
C GLN A 45 3.08 4.96 -15.41
N GLU A 46 3.56 5.78 -14.49
CA GLU A 46 4.98 5.83 -14.11
C GLU A 46 5.43 4.51 -13.48
N GLN A 47 4.59 3.88 -12.65
CA GLN A 47 4.90 2.59 -12.03
C GLN A 47 5.03 1.49 -13.08
N LYS A 48 4.08 1.42 -14.02
CA LYS A 48 4.12 0.48 -15.14
C LYS A 48 5.37 0.70 -16.01
N ALA A 49 5.68 1.95 -16.36
CA ALA A 49 6.86 2.29 -17.17
C ALA A 49 8.16 1.87 -16.48
N TYR A 50 8.24 1.99 -15.15
CA TYR A 50 9.39 1.50 -14.38
C TYR A 50 9.56 -0.02 -14.53
N PHE A 51 8.51 -0.81 -14.34
CA PHE A 51 8.61 -2.27 -14.45
C PHE A 51 8.86 -2.74 -15.88
N GLU A 52 8.31 -2.05 -16.88
CA GLU A 52 8.59 -2.33 -18.30
C GLU A 52 10.06 -2.06 -18.66
N ARG A 53 10.65 -0.97 -18.16
CA ARG A 53 12.07 -0.65 -18.36
C ARG A 53 12.99 -1.76 -17.83
N TYR A 54 12.59 -2.41 -16.74
CA TYR A 54 13.35 -3.48 -16.09
C TYR A 54 12.75 -4.88 -16.30
N LYS A 55 11.98 -5.11 -17.38
CA LYS A 55 11.17 -6.34 -17.61
C LYS A 55 11.91 -7.68 -17.40
N ASP A 56 13.21 -7.75 -17.66
CA ASP A 56 13.98 -8.99 -17.51
C ASP A 56 14.20 -9.33 -16.03
N ASN A 57 14.38 -8.30 -15.20
CA ASN A 57 14.56 -8.41 -13.76
C ASN A 57 13.91 -7.21 -13.03
N PRO A 58 12.57 -7.12 -13.00
CA PRO A 58 11.89 -5.93 -12.48
C PRO A 58 12.04 -5.81 -10.96
N VAL A 59 12.18 -6.96 -10.29
CA VAL A 59 12.11 -7.12 -8.83
C VAL A 59 13.29 -7.97 -8.35
N PRO A 60 14.52 -7.43 -8.33
CA PRO A 60 15.69 -8.19 -7.88
C PRO A 60 15.59 -8.46 -6.38
N VAL A 61 15.95 -9.67 -5.96
CA VAL A 61 15.94 -10.04 -4.54
C VAL A 61 17.36 -10.10 -4.02
N GLY A 62 17.65 -9.36 -2.95
CA GLY A 62 18.95 -9.32 -2.32
C GLY A 62 18.89 -9.50 -0.81
N GLU A 63 20.05 -9.37 -0.18
CA GLU A 63 20.18 -9.23 1.27
C GLU A 63 20.38 -7.75 1.63
N TYR A 64 19.74 -7.30 2.70
CA TYR A 64 19.78 -5.91 3.15
C TYR A 64 21.20 -5.40 3.32
N GLN A 65 21.48 -4.22 2.76
CA GLN A 65 22.77 -3.51 2.79
C GLN A 65 23.98 -4.29 2.21
N ARG A 66 23.76 -5.41 1.50
CA ARG A 66 24.85 -6.11 0.81
C ARG A 66 25.33 -5.37 -0.43
N LYS A 67 26.61 -5.58 -0.77
CA LYS A 67 27.28 -4.90 -1.91
C LYS A 67 26.54 -5.14 -3.23
N GLU A 68 26.05 -6.35 -3.45
CA GLU A 68 25.40 -6.76 -4.68
C GLU A 68 24.08 -6.01 -4.89
N ILE A 69 23.25 -5.89 -3.83
CA ILE A 69 21.97 -5.17 -3.92
C ILE A 69 22.17 -3.66 -3.94
N ASN A 70 23.18 -3.14 -3.23
CA ASN A 70 23.52 -1.71 -3.24
C ASN A 70 23.96 -1.26 -4.64
N LYS A 71 24.75 -2.08 -5.36
CA LYS A 71 25.12 -1.79 -6.76
C LYS A 71 23.89 -1.68 -7.68
N ILE A 72 22.87 -2.51 -7.47
CA ILE A 72 21.62 -2.44 -8.22
C ILE A 72 20.87 -1.14 -7.89
N VAL A 73 20.77 -0.80 -6.61
CA VAL A 73 20.15 0.45 -6.11
C VAL A 73 20.82 1.67 -6.73
N GLU A 74 22.15 1.76 -6.65
CA GLU A 74 22.95 2.86 -7.20
C GLU A 74 22.76 2.99 -8.70
N LYS A 75 22.89 1.88 -9.45
CA LYS A 75 22.69 1.87 -10.90
C LYS A 75 21.29 2.33 -11.29
N ARG A 76 20.25 1.79 -10.66
CA ARG A 76 18.86 2.19 -10.97
C ARG A 76 18.58 3.63 -10.57
N ALA A 77 19.15 4.12 -9.47
CA ALA A 77 19.02 5.50 -9.06
C ALA A 77 19.67 6.45 -10.08
N GLN A 78 20.87 6.13 -10.58
CA GLN A 78 21.53 6.88 -11.65
C GLN A 78 20.71 6.88 -12.95
N GLU A 79 20.16 5.73 -13.32
CA GLU A 79 19.39 5.54 -14.56
C GLU A 79 18.02 6.22 -14.57
N THR A 80 17.37 6.34 -13.40
CA THR A 80 15.99 6.82 -13.28
C THR A 80 15.87 8.19 -12.62
N GLY A 81 16.92 8.65 -11.93
CA GLY A 81 16.86 9.81 -11.05
C GLY A 81 15.99 9.59 -9.80
N LEU A 82 15.52 8.37 -9.55
CA LEU A 82 14.65 8.05 -8.41
C LEU A 82 15.46 7.52 -7.24
N LYS A 83 15.19 8.05 -6.04
CA LYS A 83 15.67 7.45 -4.80
C LYS A 83 15.05 6.06 -4.63
N HIS A 84 15.91 5.07 -4.42
CA HIS A 84 15.52 3.68 -4.21
C HIS A 84 15.71 3.30 -2.74
N GLU A 85 14.80 2.50 -2.22
CA GLU A 85 14.86 1.94 -0.87
C GLU A 85 14.83 0.42 -0.94
N GLN A 86 15.43 -0.24 0.05
CA GLN A 86 15.43 -1.70 0.16
C GLN A 86 14.27 -2.14 1.05
N HIS A 87 13.28 -2.81 0.46
CA HIS A 87 12.09 -3.26 1.14
C HIS A 87 12.22 -4.69 1.61
N HIS A 88 12.16 -4.89 2.92
CA HIS A 88 12.03 -6.24 3.47
C HIS A 88 10.74 -6.89 2.98
N VAL A 89 10.88 -8.08 2.40
CA VAL A 89 9.75 -8.87 1.88
C VAL A 89 8.89 -9.37 3.04
N TRP A 90 9.52 -9.74 4.16
CA TRP A 90 8.82 -9.94 5.42
C TRP A 90 8.96 -8.67 6.26
N PRO A 91 7.86 -8.01 6.67
CA PRO A 91 7.93 -6.77 7.43
C PRO A 91 8.74 -6.88 8.70
N VAL A 92 9.64 -5.91 8.92
CA VAL A 92 10.40 -5.79 10.17
C VAL A 92 9.45 -5.72 11.37
N ALA A 93 8.40 -4.89 11.29
CA ALA A 93 7.40 -4.78 12.34
C ALA A 93 6.72 -6.12 12.69
N GLN A 94 6.37 -6.94 11.68
CA GLN A 94 5.77 -8.26 11.94
C GLN A 94 6.78 -9.25 12.52
N SER A 95 8.04 -9.16 12.10
CA SER A 95 9.13 -9.96 12.66
C SER A 95 9.37 -9.61 14.13
N ASP A 96 9.33 -8.32 14.48
CA ASP A 96 9.45 -7.82 15.85
C ASP A 96 8.26 -8.22 16.72
N GLU A 97 7.03 -8.21 16.20
CA GLU A 97 5.86 -8.71 16.94
C GLU A 97 6.01 -10.21 17.24
N ILE A 98 6.53 -11.01 16.31
CA ILE A 98 6.79 -12.43 16.56
C ILE A 98 7.90 -12.65 17.58
N LEU A 99 8.93 -11.81 17.61
CA LEU A 99 9.94 -11.85 18.68
C LEU A 99 9.28 -11.67 20.06
N LYS A 100 8.32 -10.75 20.20
CA LYS A 100 7.59 -10.54 21.47
C LYS A 100 6.78 -11.77 21.88
N VAL A 101 6.15 -12.45 20.92
CA VAL A 101 5.30 -13.62 21.19
C VAL A 101 6.11 -14.89 21.44
N THR A 102 7.22 -15.08 20.72
CA THR A 102 7.97 -16.34 20.72
C THR A 102 9.29 -16.29 21.48
N GLY A 103 9.78 -15.10 21.83
CA GLY A 103 11.12 -14.88 22.39
C GLY A 103 12.27 -15.13 21.39
N ARG A 104 11.97 -15.53 20.15
CA ARG A 104 12.98 -15.85 19.13
C ARG A 104 13.16 -14.69 18.16
N LYS A 105 14.40 -14.27 17.97
CA LYS A 105 14.76 -13.31 16.92
C LYS A 105 14.97 -14.06 15.60
N TYR A 106 14.30 -13.60 14.56
CA TYR A 106 14.42 -14.17 13.22
C TYR A 106 15.31 -13.28 12.34
N LYS A 107 16.18 -13.90 11.56
CA LYS A 107 16.92 -13.19 10.51
C LYS A 107 15.94 -12.81 9.41
N ASN A 108 15.96 -11.55 9.02
CA ASN A 108 15.02 -11.00 8.06
C ASN A 108 15.75 -10.04 7.11
N ASN A 109 16.67 -10.58 6.31
CA ASN A 109 17.51 -9.75 5.45
C ASN A 109 17.04 -9.74 3.99
N ALA A 110 16.07 -10.56 3.60
CA ALA A 110 15.61 -10.61 2.22
C ALA A 110 14.87 -9.32 1.84
N VAL A 111 15.43 -8.59 0.87
CA VAL A 111 14.92 -7.29 0.43
C VAL A 111 14.75 -7.20 -1.08
N ILE A 112 13.88 -6.28 -1.50
CA ILE A 112 13.68 -5.88 -2.88
C ILE A 112 13.92 -4.37 -2.97
N PRO A 113 14.83 -3.88 -3.82
CA PRO A 113 15.04 -2.47 -4.03
C PRO A 113 13.97 -1.91 -4.97
N LEU A 114 13.23 -0.89 -4.52
CA LEU A 114 12.20 -0.22 -5.32
C LEU A 114 12.31 1.29 -5.16
N PRO A 115 11.82 2.09 -6.12
CA PRO A 115 11.70 3.52 -5.95
C PRO A 115 10.87 3.86 -4.72
N GLU A 116 11.28 4.90 -3.98
CA GLU A 116 10.58 5.35 -2.77
C GLU A 116 9.10 5.65 -3.05
N ARG A 117 8.85 6.28 -4.19
CA ARG A 117 7.54 6.72 -4.66
C ARG A 117 6.66 5.61 -5.27
N LEU A 118 7.19 4.40 -5.45
CA LEU A 118 6.44 3.25 -6.02
C LEU A 118 5.75 2.43 -4.93
N HIS A 119 6.37 2.34 -3.77
CA HIS A 119 5.91 1.48 -2.68
C HIS A 119 5.25 2.25 -1.54
N GLN A 120 5.14 3.58 -1.65
CA GLN A 120 4.41 4.47 -0.73
C GLN A 120 3.25 5.12 -1.48
N ALA A 121 2.09 5.22 -0.85
CA ALA A 121 1.01 6.11 -1.29
C ALA A 121 0.48 6.90 -0.10
N GLN A 122 0.29 8.20 -0.29
CA GLN A 122 -0.22 9.11 0.74
C GLN A 122 0.57 9.03 2.06
N GLY A 123 1.89 8.81 1.98
CA GLY A 123 2.76 8.68 3.15
C GLY A 123 2.63 7.35 3.91
N ARG A 124 1.99 6.32 3.34
CA ARG A 124 1.92 4.95 3.90
C ARG A 124 2.59 3.94 2.97
N LYS A 125 3.36 3.01 3.54
CA LYS A 125 3.95 1.87 2.80
C LYS A 125 2.81 0.99 2.25
N LEU A 126 2.58 1.03 0.94
CA LEU A 126 1.55 0.27 0.23
C LEU A 126 1.71 -1.23 0.43
N MET A 127 2.96 -1.71 0.48
CA MET A 127 3.27 -3.14 0.49
C MET A 127 2.93 -3.87 1.79
N HIS A 128 2.44 -3.17 2.82
CA HIS A 128 2.35 -3.69 4.19
C HIS A 128 1.14 -3.17 4.98
N LYS A 129 0.10 -2.69 4.27
CA LYS A 129 -1.06 -2.00 4.86
C LYS A 129 -1.81 -2.78 5.95
N ARG A 130 -1.76 -4.12 5.93
CA ARG A 130 -2.48 -4.97 6.90
C ARG A 130 -1.72 -5.18 8.22
N ASN A 131 -0.47 -4.72 8.31
CA ASN A 131 0.35 -4.90 9.51
C ASN A 131 -0.12 -4.05 10.69
N GLU A 132 -0.79 -2.93 10.42
CA GLU A 132 -1.33 -2.06 11.48
C GLU A 132 -2.51 -2.71 12.20
N THR A 133 -3.23 -3.62 11.54
CA THR A 133 -4.50 -4.19 12.04
C THR A 133 -4.39 -5.65 12.46
N LEU A 134 -3.49 -6.43 11.86
CA LEU A 134 -3.31 -7.86 12.15
C LEU A 134 -1.92 -8.11 12.75
N LYS A 135 -1.92 -8.57 14.00
CA LYS A 135 -0.71 -8.96 14.74
C LYS A 135 -0.60 -10.49 14.78
N PRO A 136 0.16 -11.10 13.86
CA PRO A 136 0.28 -12.55 13.79
C PRO A 136 0.87 -13.11 15.09
N GLN A 137 0.31 -14.22 15.57
CA GLN A 137 0.73 -14.87 16.82
C GLN A 137 1.70 -16.03 16.58
N ASN A 138 1.86 -16.46 15.34
CA ASN A 138 2.79 -17.54 14.99
C ASN A 138 3.74 -17.11 13.85
N PRO A 139 5.01 -17.55 13.89
CA PRO A 139 6.03 -17.15 12.91
C PRO A 139 5.64 -17.46 11.46
N ARG A 140 4.97 -18.58 11.23
CA ARG A 140 4.61 -19.05 9.89
C ARG A 140 3.52 -18.19 9.27
N GLU A 141 2.49 -17.83 10.02
CA GLU A 141 1.44 -16.89 9.61
C GLU A 141 2.03 -15.51 9.37
N SER A 142 2.91 -15.04 10.25
CA SER A 142 3.61 -13.76 10.09
C SER A 142 4.38 -13.71 8.78
N LEU A 143 5.22 -14.71 8.51
CA LEU A 143 5.97 -14.80 7.26
C LEU A 143 5.05 -14.90 6.04
N LEU A 144 3.99 -15.72 6.12
CA LEU A 144 3.02 -15.88 5.04
C LEU A 144 2.33 -14.56 4.71
N GLN A 145 1.86 -13.84 5.74
CA GLN A 145 1.19 -12.57 5.58
C GLN A 145 2.13 -11.53 4.95
N GLY A 146 3.35 -11.39 5.46
CA GLY A 146 4.34 -10.46 4.91
C GLY A 146 4.65 -10.70 3.43
N VAL A 147 4.83 -11.97 3.05
CA VAL A 147 5.07 -12.34 1.64
C VAL A 147 3.84 -12.07 0.78
N GLN A 148 2.63 -12.34 1.28
CA GLN A 148 1.38 -12.06 0.56
C GLN A 148 1.16 -10.56 0.34
N ASP A 149 1.42 -9.75 1.36
CA ASP A 149 1.26 -8.30 1.29
C ASP A 149 2.27 -7.68 0.31
N THR A 150 3.55 -8.13 0.34
CA THR A 150 4.56 -7.73 -0.66
C THR A 150 4.14 -8.14 -2.07
N ARG A 151 3.67 -9.38 -2.25
CA ARG A 151 3.19 -9.89 -3.54
C ARG A 151 2.06 -9.02 -4.08
N GLN A 152 1.06 -8.72 -3.26
CA GLN A 152 -0.07 -7.90 -3.68
C GLN A 152 0.37 -6.47 -4.01
N GLY A 153 1.25 -5.87 -3.21
CA GLY A 153 1.77 -4.53 -3.47
C GLY A 153 2.54 -4.42 -4.78
N LEU A 154 3.31 -5.44 -5.16
CA LEU A 154 3.99 -5.49 -6.46
C LEU A 154 3.02 -5.64 -7.63
N LEU A 155 1.99 -6.48 -7.49
CA LEU A 155 0.95 -6.65 -8.50
C LEU A 155 0.12 -5.37 -8.70
N ASP A 156 -0.26 -4.72 -7.60
CA ASP A 156 -1.02 -3.46 -7.60
C ASP A 156 -0.21 -2.32 -8.24
N ALA A 157 1.11 -2.36 -8.09
CA ALA A 157 2.02 -1.42 -8.74
C ALA A 157 2.28 -1.74 -10.23
N GLY A 158 1.66 -2.80 -10.76
CA GLY A 158 1.74 -3.17 -12.18
C GLY A 158 2.93 -4.04 -12.56
N CYS A 159 3.61 -4.67 -11.58
CA CYS A 159 4.64 -5.67 -11.90
C CYS A 159 4.02 -6.93 -12.51
N ASP A 160 4.73 -7.55 -13.44
CA ASP A 160 4.33 -8.85 -14.00
C ASP A 160 4.12 -9.91 -12.90
N ARG A 161 3.08 -10.73 -13.09
CA ARG A 161 2.68 -11.74 -12.10
C ARG A 161 3.73 -12.83 -11.95
N THR A 162 4.33 -13.29 -13.04
CA THR A 162 5.34 -14.35 -13.00
C THR A 162 6.57 -13.84 -12.27
N LYS A 163 7.09 -12.67 -12.64
CA LYS A 163 8.24 -12.02 -12.00
C LYS A 163 8.00 -11.73 -10.52
N THR A 164 6.80 -11.27 -10.16
CA THR A 164 6.43 -11.04 -8.75
C THR A 164 6.47 -12.34 -7.95
N ASN A 165 5.92 -13.43 -8.50
CA ASN A 165 5.89 -14.72 -7.82
C ASN A 165 7.29 -15.31 -7.65
N GLU A 166 8.13 -15.20 -8.68
CA GLU A 166 9.53 -15.63 -8.64
C GLU A 166 10.31 -14.90 -7.54
N ALA A 167 10.21 -13.56 -7.49
CA ALA A 167 10.86 -12.75 -6.47
C ALA A 167 10.37 -13.09 -5.05
N CYS A 168 9.05 -13.23 -4.86
CA CYS A 168 8.49 -13.60 -3.56
C CYS A 168 8.93 -15.01 -3.13
N LEU A 169 9.00 -15.96 -4.06
CA LEU A 169 9.47 -17.32 -3.78
C LEU A 169 10.97 -17.35 -3.45
N GLU A 170 11.79 -16.59 -4.16
CA GLU A 170 13.22 -16.47 -3.90
C GLU A 170 13.46 -15.86 -2.51
N ALA A 171 12.77 -14.77 -2.17
CA ALA A 171 12.85 -14.15 -0.86
C ALA A 171 12.40 -15.12 0.26
N LEU A 172 11.30 -15.85 0.04
CA LEU A 172 10.81 -16.86 0.99
C LEU A 172 11.85 -17.96 1.23
N LYS A 173 12.53 -18.44 0.17
CA LYS A 173 13.61 -19.42 0.28
C LYS A 173 14.78 -18.88 1.10
N LYS A 174 15.23 -17.64 0.84
CA LYS A 174 16.30 -16.98 1.61
C LYS A 174 15.94 -16.86 3.09
N ILE A 175 14.75 -16.35 3.41
CA ILE A 175 14.31 -16.19 4.81
C ILE A 175 14.25 -17.55 5.53
N LYS A 176 13.75 -18.59 4.88
CA LYS A 176 13.71 -19.94 5.47
C LYS A 176 15.11 -20.53 5.68
N ALA A 177 16.02 -20.34 4.73
CA ALA A 177 17.39 -20.81 4.84
C ALA A 177 18.15 -20.12 5.98
N ASP A 178 17.91 -18.82 6.19
CA ASP A 178 18.49 -18.04 7.28
C ASP A 178 17.96 -18.45 8.68
N ASN A 179 16.80 -19.10 8.72
CA ASN A 179 16.10 -19.48 9.95
C ASN A 179 15.69 -20.96 9.89
N PRO A 180 16.67 -21.90 9.94
CA PRO A 180 16.36 -23.32 9.94
C PRO A 180 15.39 -23.64 11.08
N GLU A 181 14.37 -24.42 10.74
CA GLU A 181 13.27 -24.84 11.63
C GLU A 181 12.45 -23.72 12.28
N GLY A 182 12.72 -22.45 11.95
CA GLY A 182 12.05 -21.30 12.57
C GLY A 182 10.56 -21.19 12.27
N PHE A 183 10.11 -21.84 11.20
CA PHE A 183 8.76 -21.75 10.65
C PHE A 183 8.07 -23.12 10.49
N SER A 184 8.58 -24.17 11.14
CA SER A 184 8.09 -25.55 11.01
C SER A 184 6.71 -25.79 11.65
N GLY A 185 6.29 -24.94 12.59
CA GLY A 185 4.99 -25.01 13.24
C GLY A 185 3.83 -24.95 12.25
N LYS A 186 2.74 -25.69 12.53
CA LYS A 186 1.48 -25.52 11.82
C LYS A 186 0.88 -24.16 12.17
N ILE A 187 0.28 -23.49 11.20
CA ILE A 187 -0.55 -22.32 11.49
C ILE A 187 -1.77 -22.83 12.27
N PRO A 188 -2.02 -22.37 13.50
CA PRO A 188 -3.21 -22.76 14.25
C PRO A 188 -4.48 -22.33 13.48
N PRO A 189 -5.58 -23.10 13.56
CA PRO A 189 -6.85 -22.68 12.98
C PRO A 189 -7.30 -21.35 13.60
N LYS A 190 -7.94 -20.49 12.80
CA LYS A 190 -8.52 -19.24 13.31
C LYS A 190 -9.63 -19.59 14.33
N PRO A 191 -9.71 -18.86 15.46
CA PRO A 191 -10.81 -19.01 16.42
C PRO A 191 -12.16 -18.68 15.80
#